data_AF-A0A5F8GAH7-F1
#
_entry.id   AF-A0A5F8GAH7-F1
#
_cell.length_a   1.000
_cell.length_b   1.000
_cell.length_c   1.000
_cell.angle_alpha   90.00
_cell.angle_beta   90.00
_cell.angle_gamma   90.00
#
_symmetry.space_group_name_H-M   'P 1'
#
loop_
_entity.id
_entity.type
_entity.pdbx_description
1 polymer ?
#
loop_
_entity_poly.entity_id
_entity_poly.type
_entity_poly.pdbx_seq_one_letter_code
_entity_poly.pdbx_strand_id
1 'polypeptide(L)' 'MDDEGNPFLPDSIIYQIFLSLSHEDVLATGLVCHQWQAVSLDEFLWKELFYRYYQVAPDVPHHPAAAS' A
#
# COMPACT_ATOMS: atom_id res chain seq x y z
N MET A 1 -12.58 -24.73 -16.37
CA MET A 1 -13.72 -24.02 -15.76
C MET A 1 -13.56 -22.59 -16.19
N ASP A 2 -14.49 -22.17 -17.02
CA ASP A 2 -14.54 -20.85 -17.63
C ASP A 2 -14.48 -19.78 -16.53
N ASP A 3 -13.53 -18.86 -16.67
CA ASP A 3 -13.35 -17.64 -15.87
C ASP A 3 -14.47 -16.65 -16.24
N GLU A 4 -15.72 -17.12 -16.12
CA GLU A 4 -16.91 -16.36 -16.48
C GLU A 4 -17.25 -15.41 -15.33
N GLY A 5 -16.58 -14.26 -15.38
CA GLY A 5 -17.00 -13.05 -14.69
C GLY A 5 -16.95 -13.10 -13.18
N ASN A 6 -15.76 -13.27 -12.61
CA ASN A 6 -15.56 -12.83 -11.22
C ASN A 6 -15.64 -11.29 -11.23
N PRO A 7 -16.68 -10.66 -10.64
CA PRO A 7 -16.88 -9.20 -10.72
C PRO A 7 -15.87 -8.41 -9.88
N PHE A 8 -14.92 -9.10 -9.25
CA PHE A 8 -13.95 -8.51 -8.34
C PHE A 8 -12.69 -8.11 -9.10
N LEU A 9 -12.23 -6.90 -8.82
CA LEU A 9 -10.95 -6.40 -9.31
C LEU A 9 -9.81 -7.31 -8.80
N PRO A 10 -8.75 -7.52 -9.58
CA PRO A 10 -7.55 -8.20 -9.09
C PRO A 10 -6.93 -7.45 -7.90
N ASP A 11 -6.29 -8.17 -6.98
CA ASP A 11 -5.66 -7.60 -5.78
C ASP A 11 -4.62 -6.53 -6.13
N SER A 12 -3.89 -6.69 -7.24
CA SER A 12 -2.91 -5.71 -7.72
C SER A 12 -3.55 -4.37 -8.10
N ILE A 13 -4.79 -4.36 -8.60
CA ILE A 13 -5.54 -3.15 -8.93
C ILE A 13 -6.05 -2.50 -7.65
N ILE A 14 -6.58 -3.29 -6.71
CA ILE A 14 -7.00 -2.79 -5.39
C ILE A 14 -5.82 -2.16 -4.66
N TYR A 15 -4.65 -2.80 -4.70
CA TYR A 15 -3.41 -2.27 -4.15
C TYR A 15 -3.06 -0.89 -4.75
N GLN A 16 -3.14 -0.74 -6.07
CA GLN A 16 -2.90 0.56 -6.74
C GLN A 16 -3.92 1.63 -6.32
N ILE A 17 -5.18 1.24 -6.12
CA ILE A 17 -6.21 2.15 -5.60
C ILE A 17 -5.83 2.58 -4.18
N PHE A 18 -5.45 1.65 -3.30
CA PHE A 18 -5.08 1.94 -1.91
C PHE A 18 -3.85 2.84 -1.80
N LEU A 19 -2.89 2.74 -2.72
CA LEU A 19 -1.76 3.68 -2.81
C LEU A 19 -2.17 5.13 -3.09
N SER A 20 -3.41 5.38 -3.53
CA SER A 20 -3.95 6.73 -3.75
C SER A 20 -4.73 7.26 -2.54
N LEU A 21 -4.95 6.42 -1.52
CA LEU A 21 -5.71 6.75 -0.33
C LEU A 21 -4.81 7.24 0.81
N SER A 22 -5.40 7.89 1.81
CA SER A 22 -4.72 8.14 3.08
C SER A 22 -4.60 6.85 3.88
N HIS A 23 -3.68 6.81 4.85
CA HIS A 23 -3.51 5.65 5.73
C HIS A 23 -4.76 5.37 6.57
N GLU A 24 -5.48 6.42 7.01
CA GLU A 24 -6.76 6.26 7.72
C GLU A 24 -7.83 5.61 6.84
N ASP A 25 -7.92 6.04 5.57
CA ASP A 25 -8.85 5.46 4.61
C ASP A 25 -8.50 3.99 4.30
N VAL A 26 -7.22 3.65 4.20
CA VAL A 26 -6.79 2.26 3.98
C VAL A 26 -7.24 1.36 5.14
N LEU A 27 -7.14 1.82 6.39
CA LEU A 27 -7.69 1.07 7.54
C LEU A 27 -9.20 0.87 7.43
N ALA A 28 -9.94 1.92 7.04
CA ALA A 28 -11.39 1.83 6.87
C ALA A 28 -11.78 0.87 5.75
N THR A 29 -11.07 0.90 4.61
CA THR A 29 -11.30 -0.02 3.49
C THR A 29 -11.06 -1.49 3.86
N GLY A 30 -10.13 -1.77 4.77
CA GLY A 30 -9.87 -3.13 5.26
C GLY A 30 -11.03 -3.78 6.02
N LEU A 31 -12.03 -2.99 6.44
CA LEU A 31 -13.22 -3.48 7.14
C LEU A 31 -14.40 -3.76 6.19
N VAL A 32 -14.28 -3.46 4.89
CA VAL A 32 -15.38 -3.55 3.93
C VAL A 32 -15.66 -4.99 3.50
N CYS A 33 -14.63 -5.74 3.14
CA CYS A 33 -14.74 -7.14 2.72
C CYS A 33 -13.41 -7.90 2.88
N HIS A 34 -13.45 -9.23 2.78
CA HIS A 34 -12.25 -10.07 2.97
C HIS A 34 -11.14 -9.79 1.95
N GLN A 35 -11.47 -9.47 0.70
CA GLN A 35 -10.46 -9.15 -0.30
C GLN A 35 -9.72 -7.86 0.04
N TRP A 36 -10.48 -6.82 0.39
CA TRP A 36 -9.92 -5.52 0.76
C TRP A 36 -9.16 -5.60 2.07
N GLN A 37 -9.62 -6.43 3.01
CA GLN A 37 -8.89 -6.75 4.22
C GLN A 37 -7.51 -7.34 3.90
N ALA A 38 -7.44 -8.36 3.05
CA ALA A 38 -6.17 -8.99 2.68
C ALA A 38 -5.18 -7.99 2.06
N VAL A 39 -5.65 -7.14 1.13
CA VAL A 39 -4.81 -6.12 0.49
C VAL A 39 -4.42 -5.01 1.47
N SER A 40 -5.31 -4.61 2.39
CA SER A 40 -5.03 -3.58 3.39
C SER A 40 -3.98 -4.00 4.42
N LEU A 41 -3.68 -5.30 4.54
CA LEU A 41 -2.66 -5.84 5.44
C LEU A 41 -1.29 -6.00 4.77
N ASP A 42 -1.15 -5.62 3.49
CA ASP A 42 0.10 -5.74 2.74
C ASP A 42 1.20 -4.81 3.30
N GLU A 43 2.37 -5.36 3.61
CA GLU A 43 3.47 -4.61 4.22
C GLU A 43 4.10 -3.58 3.26
N PHE A 44 4.13 -3.86 1.95
CA PHE A 44 4.66 -2.92 0.97
C PHE A 44 3.76 -1.70 0.82
N LEU A 45 2.44 -1.89 0.85
CA LEU A 45 1.47 -0.79 0.89
C LEU A 45 1.77 0.16 2.06
N TRP A 46 1.90 -0.39 3.26
CA TRP A 46 2.16 0.39 4.47
C TRP A 46 3.51 1.09 4.45
N LYS A 47 4.54 0.44 3.92
CA LYS A 47 5.86 1.03 3.73
C LYS A 47 5.80 2.27 2.83
N GLU A 48 5.13 2.18 1.67
CA GLU A 48 4.95 3.30 0.75
C GLU A 48 4.16 4.45 1.39
N LEU A 49 3.05 4.15 2.07
CA LEU A 49 2.24 5.16 2.75
C LEU A 49 3.01 5.86 3.87
N PHE A 50 3.83 5.10 4.62
CA PHE A 50 4.69 5.66 5.65
C PHE A 50 5.70 6.65 5.06
N TYR A 51 6.42 6.28 4.00
CA TYR A 51 7.38 7.18 3.35
C TYR A 51 6.70 8.44 2.81
N ARG A 52 5.53 8.30 2.18
CA ARG A 52 4.76 9.43 1.67
C ARG A 52 4.30 10.36 2.80
N TYR A 53 3.78 9.80 3.89
CA TYR A 53 3.23 10.59 4.99
C TYR A 53 4.30 11.36 5.76
N TYR A 54 5.39 10.70 6.14
CA TYR A 54 6.48 11.32 6.89
C TYR A 54 7.46 12.11 6.01
N GLN A 55 7.27 12.11 4.68
CA GLN A 55 8.18 12.72 3.71
C GLN A 55 9.65 12.32 3.97
N VAL A 56 9.86 11.09 4.41
CA VAL A 56 11.21 10.58 4.66
C VAL A 56 11.87 10.50 3.30
N ALA A 57 12.81 11.42 3.05
CA ALA A 57 13.61 11.38 1.84
C ALA A 57 14.27 10.00 1.79
N PRO A 58 14.13 9.25 0.68
CA PRO A 58 14.78 7.94 0.54
C PRO A 58 16.31 8.04 0.53
N ASP A 59 16.85 9.26 0.55
CA ASP A 59 18.25 9.61 0.35
C ASP A 59 18.83 10.38 1.55
N VAL A 60 18.42 10.04 2.78
CA VAL A 60 19.20 10.45 3.96
C VAL A 60 20.36 9.46 4.09
N PRO A 61 21.62 9.88 3.89
CA PRO A 61 22.75 8.99 4.09
C PRO A 61 22.74 8.54 5.55
N HIS A 62 22.52 7.25 5.79
CA HIS A 62 22.54 6.67 7.14
C HIS A 62 23.94 6.64 7.76
N HIS A 63 24.94 7.28 7.15
CA HIS A 63 26.31 7.31 7.66
C HIS A 63 26.94 8.71 7.54
N PRO A 64 27.32 9.37 8.64
CA PRO A 64 28.01 10.66 8.61
C PRO A 64 29.49 10.57 8.16
N ALA A 65 29.89 9.49 7.47
CA ALA A 65 31.26 9.28 6.99
C ALA A 65 31.37 9.09 5.47
N ALA A 66 30.27 9.20 4.73
CA ALA A 66 30.27 9.08 3.26
C ALA A 66 30.55 10.42 2.54
N ALA A 67 31.16 11.39 3.23
CA ALA A 67 31.69 12.61 2.65
C ALA A 67 33.20 12.65 2.92
N SER A 68 33.97 12.01 2.05
CA SER A 68 35.43 12.16 1.97
C SER A 68 35.88 11.93 0.54
#